data_AF-A0A645DJW2-F1
#
_entry.id   AF-A0A645DJW2-F1
#
_cell.length_a   1.000
_cell.length_b   1.000
_cell.length_c   1.000
_cell.angle_alpha   90.00
_cell.angle_beta   90.00
_cell.angle_gamma   90.00
#
_symmetry.space_group_name_H-M   'P 1'
#
loop_
_entity.id
_entity.type
_entity.pdbx_description
1 polymer ?
#
loop_
_entity_poly.entity_id
_entity_poly.type
_entity_poly.pdbx_seq_one_letter_code
_entity_poly.pdbx_strand_id
1 'polypeptide(L)'
;MQTLTSIQTAYLQYQTGDSPVLLLCSDMQDYVCKHALNGNAVNLICEYVAASFLKVWELSVPDFCFINVNYEHMKQFAIPKHHVDKTCFGSKFNKNFVELTWFNDEPGFKKMDVVQEQKLNILKIGLFDIWLANEDRNFNNLNLLLDVSNGYNLVPIDHGAILNTRLLDSAISILTETECVTNTDLMRHLHPKRDFNKMFISE
;
A
#
# COMPACT_ATOMS: atom_id res chain seq x y z
N MET A 1 4.63 -17.63 -9.70
CA MET A 1 3.45 -17.20 -8.91
C MET A 1 2.22 -17.86 -9.51
N GLN A 2 1.36 -18.46 -8.69
CA GLN A 2 0.11 -19.07 -9.16
C GLN A 2 -0.97 -17.98 -9.25
N THR A 3 -1.73 -17.95 -10.34
CA THR A 3 -2.93 -17.10 -10.46
C THR A 3 -4.10 -17.83 -9.80
N LEU A 4 -4.79 -17.14 -8.90
CA LEU A 4 -5.97 -17.64 -8.21
C LEU A 4 -7.25 -17.26 -8.95
N THR A 5 -8.37 -17.88 -8.57
CA THR A 5 -9.70 -17.53 -9.09
C THR A 5 -10.65 -17.23 -7.93
N SER A 6 -11.53 -16.24 -8.08
CA SER A 6 -12.57 -15.98 -7.07
C SER A 6 -13.59 -17.13 -7.05
N ILE A 7 -13.98 -17.59 -5.86
CA ILE A 7 -14.86 -18.77 -5.72
C ILE A 7 -16.25 -18.45 -5.15
N GLN A 8 -16.49 -17.19 -4.80
CA GLN A 8 -17.79 -16.72 -4.33
C GLN A 8 -17.93 -15.21 -4.51
N THR A 9 -19.16 -14.72 -4.35
CA THR A 9 -19.50 -13.29 -4.30
C THR A 9 -18.60 -12.55 -3.31
N ALA A 10 -18.08 -11.41 -3.73
CA ALA A 10 -17.24 -10.56 -2.92
C ALA A 10 -18.02 -10.06 -1.68
N TYR A 11 -17.35 -9.96 -0.54
CA TYR A 11 -17.98 -9.64 0.74
C TYR A 11 -18.24 -8.14 0.91
N LEU A 12 -17.31 -7.32 0.44
CA LEU A 12 -17.25 -5.89 0.70
C LEU A 12 -16.59 -5.17 -0.47
N GLN A 13 -17.02 -3.93 -0.73
CA GLN A 13 -16.30 -2.95 -1.53
C GLN A 13 -15.82 -1.81 -0.62
N TYR A 14 -14.52 -1.58 -0.58
CA TYR A 14 -13.93 -0.47 0.17
C TYR A 14 -14.24 0.85 -0.54
N GLN A 15 -14.64 1.86 0.21
CA GLN A 15 -15.02 3.18 -0.32
C GLN A 15 -13.78 4.06 -0.47
N THR A 16 -12.87 3.68 -1.37
CA THR A 16 -11.64 4.43 -1.71
C THR A 16 -11.61 4.78 -3.19
N GLY A 17 -10.60 5.53 -3.63
CA GLY A 17 -10.48 6.00 -5.03
C GLY A 17 -10.55 4.88 -6.06
N ASP A 18 -9.87 3.75 -5.80
CA ASP A 18 -9.86 2.56 -6.68
C ASP A 18 -10.99 1.57 -6.38
N SER A 19 -11.72 1.78 -5.28
CA SER A 19 -12.86 0.95 -4.84
C SER A 19 -12.60 -0.58 -4.88
N PRO A 20 -11.52 -1.07 -4.25
CA PRO A 20 -11.19 -2.49 -4.25
C PRO A 20 -12.24 -3.31 -3.51
N VAL A 21 -12.24 -4.62 -3.74
CA VAL A 21 -13.21 -5.54 -3.12
C VAL A 21 -12.53 -6.61 -2.29
N LEU A 22 -13.17 -7.05 -1.22
CA LEU A 22 -12.75 -8.20 -0.44
C LEU A 22 -13.44 -9.46 -0.95
N LEU A 23 -12.69 -10.50 -1.32
CA LEU A 23 -13.26 -11.76 -1.82
C LEU A 23 -12.44 -12.99 -1.47
N LEU A 24 -13.09 -14.14 -1.43
CA LEU A 24 -12.47 -15.45 -1.19
C LEU A 24 -11.97 -16.07 -2.50
N CYS A 25 -10.73 -16.56 -2.48
CA CYS A 25 -10.06 -17.19 -3.61
C CYS A 25 -9.99 -18.72 -3.50
N SER A 26 -9.57 -19.36 -4.59
CA SER A 26 -9.44 -20.82 -4.74
C SER A 26 -8.47 -21.50 -3.76
N ASP A 27 -7.64 -20.74 -3.06
CA ASP A 27 -6.78 -21.21 -1.96
C ASP A 27 -7.46 -21.13 -0.58
N MET A 28 -8.77 -20.83 -0.55
CA MET A 28 -9.57 -20.64 0.66
C MET A 28 -9.05 -19.50 1.55
N GLN A 29 -8.44 -18.47 0.95
CA GLN A 29 -8.00 -17.26 1.64
C GLN A 29 -8.69 -16.02 1.06
N ASP A 30 -8.84 -15.00 1.91
CA ASP A 30 -9.42 -13.72 1.53
C ASP A 30 -8.37 -12.79 0.94
N TYR A 31 -8.75 -12.05 -0.10
CA TYR A 31 -7.90 -11.07 -0.76
C TYR A 31 -8.66 -9.75 -0.97
N VAL A 32 -7.98 -8.64 -0.72
CA VAL A 32 -8.37 -7.31 -1.19
C VAL A 32 -7.90 -7.18 -2.63
N CYS A 33 -8.86 -7.16 -3.54
CA CYS A 33 -8.66 -7.25 -4.98
C CYS A 33 -8.89 -5.88 -5.63
N LYS A 34 -7.85 -5.35 -6.28
CA LYS A 34 -7.91 -4.19 -7.17
C LYS A 34 -8.18 -4.65 -8.60
N HIS A 35 -9.01 -3.89 -9.31
CA HIS A 35 -9.40 -4.17 -10.69
C HIS A 35 -8.91 -3.06 -11.63
N ALA A 36 -8.99 -3.30 -12.94
CA ALA A 36 -8.58 -2.31 -13.93
C ALA A 36 -9.46 -1.04 -13.80
N LEU A 37 -8.87 0.12 -14.04
CA LEU A 37 -9.58 1.39 -14.04
C LEU A 37 -9.95 1.75 -15.47
N ASN A 38 -11.24 1.88 -15.78
CA ASN A 38 -11.75 2.13 -17.13
C ASN A 38 -11.21 1.10 -18.14
N GLY A 39 -11.03 -0.14 -17.69
CA GLY A 39 -10.43 -1.21 -18.47
C GLY A 39 -8.94 -1.03 -18.77
N ASN A 40 -8.23 -0.09 -18.16
CA ASN A 40 -6.77 -0.02 -18.21
C ASN A 40 -6.16 -0.72 -16.98
N ALA A 41 -5.24 -1.66 -17.20
CA ALA A 41 -4.62 -2.47 -16.16
C ALA A 41 -3.22 -1.96 -15.72
N VAL A 42 -2.78 -0.80 -16.20
CA VAL A 42 -1.47 -0.26 -15.81
C VAL A 42 -1.39 -0.02 -14.30
N ASN A 43 -2.48 0.38 -13.64
CA ASN A 43 -2.52 0.48 -12.18
C ASN A 43 -2.19 -0.87 -11.51
N LEU A 44 -2.72 -1.98 -12.04
CA LEU A 44 -2.47 -3.32 -11.51
C LEU A 44 -1.04 -3.79 -11.72
N ILE A 45 -0.42 -3.39 -12.82
CA ILE A 45 1.01 -3.65 -13.07
C ILE A 45 1.86 -2.85 -12.08
N CYS A 46 1.53 -1.58 -11.85
CA CYS A 46 2.20 -0.74 -10.86
C CYS A 46 2.13 -1.35 -9.45
N GLU A 47 0.95 -1.80 -9.02
CA GLU A 47 0.78 -2.53 -7.76
C GLU A 47 1.69 -3.76 -7.67
N TYR A 48 1.69 -4.58 -8.71
CA TYR A 48 2.52 -5.78 -8.76
C TYR A 48 4.02 -5.48 -8.71
N VAL A 49 4.47 -4.48 -9.47
CA VAL A 49 5.88 -4.06 -9.53
C VAL A 49 6.33 -3.53 -8.18
N ALA A 50 5.58 -2.61 -7.57
CA ALA A 50 5.90 -2.09 -6.26
C ALA A 50 5.91 -3.18 -5.20
N ALA A 51 4.89 -4.03 -5.14
CA ALA A 51 4.81 -5.12 -4.17
C ALA A 51 5.97 -6.11 -4.33
N SER A 52 6.40 -6.36 -5.57
CA SER A 52 7.58 -7.18 -5.86
C SER A 52 8.87 -6.51 -5.38
N PHE A 53 9.03 -5.21 -5.59
CA PHE A 53 10.19 -4.49 -5.08
C PHE A 53 10.20 -4.37 -3.56
N LEU A 54 9.06 -4.21 -2.89
CA LEU A 54 9.00 -4.23 -1.43
C LEU A 54 9.60 -5.52 -0.86
N LYS A 55 9.32 -6.68 -1.48
CA LYS A 55 9.96 -7.95 -1.10
C LYS A 55 11.48 -7.92 -1.25
N VAL A 56 11.99 -7.31 -2.32
CA VAL A 56 13.44 -7.18 -2.57
C VAL A 56 14.10 -6.22 -1.57
N TRP A 57 13.39 -5.16 -1.17
CA TRP A 57 13.85 -4.19 -0.16
C TRP A 57 13.68 -4.69 1.28
N GLU A 58 13.14 -5.90 1.45
CA GLU A 58 12.80 -6.48 2.75
C GLU A 58 11.88 -5.56 3.57
N LEU A 59 10.97 -4.88 2.87
CA LEU A 59 9.90 -4.09 3.45
C LEU A 59 8.63 -4.93 3.56
N SER A 60 7.85 -4.66 4.60
CA SER A 60 6.59 -5.35 4.83
C SER A 60 5.63 -5.13 3.67
N VAL A 61 5.02 -6.21 3.20
CA VAL A 61 4.00 -6.20 2.16
C VAL A 61 3.07 -7.38 2.42
N PRO A 62 1.75 -7.24 2.23
CA PRO A 62 0.87 -8.40 2.26
C PRO A 62 1.32 -9.40 1.19
N ASP A 63 1.14 -10.70 1.43
CA ASP A 63 1.27 -11.66 0.34
C ASP A 63 0.34 -11.25 -0.81
N PHE A 64 0.81 -11.34 -2.04
CA PHE A 64 0.06 -10.86 -3.19
C PHE A 64 0.11 -11.85 -4.34
N CYS A 65 -0.93 -11.82 -5.15
CA CYS A 65 -1.06 -12.66 -6.34
C CYS A 65 -1.92 -12.00 -7.41
N PHE A 66 -1.99 -12.67 -8.55
CA PHE A 66 -2.96 -12.35 -9.58
C PHE A 66 -4.25 -13.14 -9.34
N ILE A 67 -5.40 -12.50 -9.58
CA ILE A 67 -6.72 -13.10 -9.38
C ILE A 67 -7.55 -12.95 -10.66
N ASN A 68 -8.04 -14.08 -11.18
CA ASN A 68 -9.09 -14.07 -12.19
C ASN A 68 -10.44 -13.99 -11.48
N VAL A 69 -11.08 -12.82 -11.55
CA VAL A 69 -12.36 -12.59 -10.87
C VAL A 69 -13.51 -12.97 -11.79
N ASN A 70 -14.37 -13.90 -11.37
CA ASN A 70 -15.64 -14.11 -12.04
C ASN A 70 -16.51 -12.86 -11.87
N TYR A 71 -16.94 -12.25 -12.98
CA TYR A 71 -17.79 -11.05 -12.97
C TYR A 71 -19.06 -11.23 -12.12
N GLU A 72 -19.65 -12.43 -12.10
CA GLU A 72 -20.83 -12.74 -11.27
C GLU A 72 -20.57 -12.45 -9.79
N HIS A 73 -19.34 -12.60 -9.31
CA HIS A 73 -18.96 -12.36 -7.92
C HIS A 73 -18.88 -10.87 -7.57
N MET A 74 -18.94 -9.97 -8.57
CA MET A 74 -18.74 -8.53 -8.44
C MET A 74 -19.99 -7.70 -8.73
N LYS A 75 -20.99 -8.31 -9.36
CA LYS A 75 -22.18 -7.62 -9.93
C LYS A 75 -22.89 -6.69 -8.96
N GLN A 76 -22.96 -7.08 -7.68
CA GLN A 76 -23.69 -6.31 -6.66
C GLN A 76 -23.09 -4.91 -6.41
N PHE A 77 -21.83 -4.68 -6.76
CA PHE A 77 -21.12 -3.42 -6.56
C PHE A 77 -21.18 -2.48 -7.77
N ALA A 78 -21.98 -2.82 -8.80
CA ALA A 78 -22.09 -2.06 -10.04
C ALA A 78 -20.74 -1.79 -10.76
N ILE A 79 -19.71 -2.59 -10.46
CA ILE A 79 -18.41 -2.52 -11.13
C ILE A 79 -18.58 -2.98 -12.57
N PRO A 80 -18.20 -2.17 -13.58
CA PRO A 80 -18.34 -2.57 -14.98
C PRO A 80 -17.56 -3.86 -15.29
N LYS A 81 -18.15 -4.75 -16.10
CA LYS A 81 -17.52 -6.03 -16.48
C LYS A 81 -16.09 -5.86 -17.04
N HIS A 82 -15.85 -4.80 -17.81
CA HIS A 82 -14.55 -4.52 -18.43
C HIS A 82 -13.47 -4.05 -17.45
N HIS A 83 -13.79 -3.88 -16.16
CA HIS A 83 -12.80 -3.67 -15.10
C HIS A 83 -12.22 -5.01 -14.61
N VAL A 84 -12.99 -6.10 -14.72
CA VAL A 84 -12.70 -7.42 -14.13
C VAL A 84 -12.59 -8.53 -15.17
N ASP A 85 -12.70 -8.22 -16.47
CA ASP A 85 -12.39 -9.13 -17.57
C ASP A 85 -10.88 -9.33 -17.77
N LYS A 86 -10.08 -8.47 -17.14
CA LYS A 86 -8.64 -8.59 -17.00
C LYS A 86 -8.30 -9.26 -15.68
N THR A 87 -7.12 -9.89 -15.64
CA THR A 87 -6.55 -10.40 -14.40
C THR A 87 -6.34 -9.24 -13.41
N CYS A 88 -6.90 -9.40 -12.23
CA CYS A 88 -6.84 -8.43 -11.15
C CYS A 88 -5.59 -8.62 -10.27
N PHE A 89 -5.23 -7.60 -9.50
CA PHE A 89 -4.20 -7.69 -8.47
C PHE A 89 -4.85 -7.93 -7.11
N GLY A 90 -4.37 -8.92 -6.35
CA GLY A 90 -4.88 -9.26 -5.04
C GLY A 90 -3.82 -9.19 -3.96
N SER A 91 -4.08 -8.44 -2.91
CA SER A 91 -3.31 -8.46 -1.65
C SER A 91 -4.06 -9.31 -0.62
N LYS A 92 -3.39 -10.29 -0.03
CA LYS A 92 -3.94 -11.18 0.97
C LYS A 92 -4.44 -10.37 2.15
N PHE A 93 -5.70 -10.58 2.50
CA PHE A 93 -6.32 -9.88 3.61
C PHE A 93 -5.77 -10.40 4.94
N ASN A 94 -5.52 -9.47 5.86
CA ASN A 94 -5.16 -9.78 7.22
C ASN A 94 -5.98 -8.90 8.16
N LYS A 95 -6.79 -9.54 9.01
CA LYS A 95 -7.65 -8.85 10.00
C LYS A 95 -6.88 -8.08 11.07
N ASN A 96 -5.57 -8.36 11.23
CA ASN A 96 -4.70 -7.65 12.16
C ASN A 96 -4.07 -6.39 11.53
N PHE A 97 -4.34 -6.12 10.25
CA PHE A 97 -3.94 -4.86 9.63
C PHE A 97 -5.00 -3.80 9.89
N VAL A 98 -4.56 -2.66 10.40
CA VAL A 98 -5.38 -1.47 10.61
C VAL A 98 -4.90 -0.40 9.65
N GLU A 99 -5.82 0.23 8.91
CA GLU A 99 -5.48 1.32 8.01
C GLU A 99 -5.02 2.56 8.79
N LEU A 100 -3.94 3.16 8.31
CA LEU A 100 -3.40 4.40 8.84
C LEU A 100 -3.38 5.40 7.68
N THR A 101 -4.52 6.07 7.44
CA THR A 101 -4.63 7.15 6.45
C THR A 101 -4.07 8.44 7.05
N TRP A 102 -4.37 8.68 8.32
CA TRP A 102 -3.90 9.80 9.14
C TRP A 102 -3.20 9.28 10.37
N PHE A 103 -2.20 10.04 10.86
CA PHE A 103 -1.46 9.67 12.07
C PHE A 103 -2.36 9.51 13.32
N ASN A 104 -3.56 10.08 13.32
CA ASN A 104 -4.51 10.02 14.43
C ASN A 104 -5.39 8.76 14.45
N ASP A 105 -5.38 7.93 13.40
CA ASP A 105 -6.35 6.85 13.23
C ASP A 105 -6.16 5.73 14.26
N GLU A 106 -4.94 5.50 14.74
CA GLU A 106 -4.63 4.47 15.75
C GLU A 106 -3.97 5.08 17.00
N PRO A 107 -4.76 5.48 18.03
CA PRO A 107 -4.24 6.07 19.25
C PRO A 107 -3.29 5.16 20.03
N GLY A 108 -3.41 3.83 19.90
CA GLY A 108 -2.51 2.87 20.53
C GLY A 108 -1.07 3.01 20.02
N PHE A 109 -0.90 3.21 18.72
CA PHE A 109 0.41 3.40 18.09
C PHE A 109 1.16 4.61 18.68
N LYS A 110 0.46 5.72 18.91
CA LYS A 110 1.05 6.94 19.47
C LYS A 110 1.58 6.81 20.90
N LYS A 111 0.98 5.89 21.65
CA LYS A 111 1.31 5.66 23.07
C LYS A 111 2.39 4.61 23.24
N MET A 112 2.70 3.88 22.17
CA MET A 112 3.72 2.85 22.19
C MET A 112 5.12 3.49 22.26
N ASP A 113 6.03 2.79 22.92
CA ASP A 113 7.45 3.12 22.85
C ASP A 113 7.94 2.89 21.41
N VAL A 114 8.35 3.98 20.75
CA VAL A 114 8.94 3.92 19.42
C VAL A 114 10.28 3.18 19.48
N VAL A 115 10.36 2.03 18.82
CA VAL A 115 11.59 1.25 18.69
C VAL A 115 12.36 1.62 17.42
N GLN A 116 13.65 1.29 17.41
CA GLN A 116 14.57 1.62 16.31
C GLN A 116 14.12 1.06 14.95
N GLU A 117 13.44 -0.10 14.96
CA GLU A 117 12.93 -0.72 13.74
C GLU A 117 11.87 0.14 13.05
N GLN A 118 10.88 0.67 13.78
CA GLN A 118 9.84 1.53 13.20
C GLN A 118 10.44 2.83 12.65
N LYS A 119 11.44 3.39 13.35
CA LYS A 119 12.20 4.56 12.89
C LYS A 119 12.89 4.30 11.56
N LEU A 120 13.53 3.14 11.41
CA LEU A 120 14.20 2.76 10.18
C LEU A 120 13.20 2.44 9.06
N ASN A 121 12.11 1.75 9.38
CA ASN A 121 11.11 1.34 8.40
C ASN A 121 10.45 2.55 7.72
N ILE A 122 10.05 3.59 8.47
CA ILE A 122 9.46 4.79 7.85
C ILE A 122 10.45 5.51 6.92
N LEU A 123 11.75 5.53 7.25
CA LEU A 123 12.78 6.12 6.40
C LEU A 123 13.01 5.29 5.13
N LYS A 124 13.05 3.95 5.26
CA LYS A 124 13.16 3.05 4.10
C LYS A 124 11.95 3.17 3.18
N ILE A 125 10.74 3.30 3.73
CA ILE A 125 9.51 3.53 2.97
C ILE A 125 9.61 4.86 2.21
N GLY A 126 10.00 5.95 2.88
CA GLY A 126 10.19 7.24 2.20
C GLY A 126 11.22 7.18 1.08
N LEU A 127 12.34 6.50 1.29
CA LEU A 127 13.36 6.29 0.26
C LEU A 127 12.83 5.44 -0.91
N PHE A 128 12.03 4.42 -0.61
CA PHE A 128 11.38 3.57 -1.61
C PHE A 128 10.42 4.39 -2.49
N ASP A 129 9.62 5.26 -1.88
CA ASP A 129 8.69 6.13 -2.60
C ASP A 129 9.43 7.14 -3.48
N ILE A 130 10.53 7.74 -3.00
CA ILE A 130 11.40 8.61 -3.80
C ILE A 130 12.01 7.83 -4.97
N TRP A 131 12.47 6.59 -4.74
CA TRP A 131 13.09 5.76 -5.77
C TRP A 131 12.10 5.40 -6.90
N LEU A 132 10.83 5.18 -6.57
CA LEU A 132 9.78 4.86 -7.55
C LEU A 132 8.95 6.05 -8.03
N ALA A 133 9.20 7.27 -7.54
CA ALA A 133 8.30 8.42 -7.69
C ALA A 133 6.84 8.05 -7.38
N ASN A 134 6.59 7.54 -6.18
CA ASN A 134 5.25 7.28 -5.68
C ASN A 134 4.62 8.58 -5.14
N GLU A 135 3.76 9.20 -5.94
CA GLU A 135 3.19 10.53 -5.63
C GLU A 135 1.97 10.46 -4.69
N ASP A 136 1.40 9.26 -4.47
CA ASP A 136 0.17 9.09 -3.69
C ASP A 136 0.44 8.87 -2.19
N ARG A 137 1.68 8.56 -1.79
CA ARG A 137 2.08 8.50 -0.36
C ARG A 137 2.70 9.82 0.10
N ASN A 138 1.90 10.64 0.77
CA ASN A 138 2.28 11.99 1.21
C ASN A 138 1.62 12.38 2.54
N PHE A 139 1.72 13.65 2.93
CA PHE A 139 1.18 14.15 4.21
C PHE A 139 -0.34 14.10 4.34
N ASN A 140 -1.08 14.04 3.23
CA ASN A 140 -2.54 13.92 3.22
C ASN A 140 -3.03 12.49 3.01
N ASN A 141 -2.16 11.60 2.57
CA ASN A 141 -2.50 10.22 2.33
C ASN A 141 -1.30 9.33 2.65
N LEU A 142 -1.30 8.73 3.84
CA LEU A 142 -0.19 7.88 4.25
C LEU A 142 -0.16 6.56 3.46
N ASN A 143 -1.29 6.01 3.01
CA ASN A 143 -1.35 4.71 2.33
C ASN A 143 -0.50 3.63 3.06
N LEU A 144 -0.63 3.57 4.39
CA LEU A 144 0.03 2.58 5.24
C LEU A 144 -1.03 1.76 5.96
N LEU A 145 -0.72 0.49 6.22
CA LEU A 145 -1.38 -0.29 7.26
C LEU A 145 -0.42 -0.45 8.46
N LEU A 146 -1.00 -0.67 9.63
CA LEU A 146 -0.29 -1.09 10.84
C LEU A 146 -0.61 -2.56 11.12
N ASP A 147 0.42 -3.39 11.22
CA ASP A 147 0.27 -4.76 11.72
C ASP A 147 0.26 -4.76 13.26
N VAL A 148 -0.93 -4.67 13.84
CA VAL A 148 -1.08 -4.63 15.31
C VAL A 148 -0.72 -5.95 15.98
N SER A 149 -0.61 -7.04 15.21
CA SER A 149 -0.14 -8.33 15.73
C SER A 149 1.37 -8.47 15.73
N ASN A 150 2.08 -7.60 15.01
CA ASN A 150 3.53 -7.62 14.87
C ASN A 150 4.14 -6.27 15.27
N GLY A 151 3.86 -5.83 16.50
CA GLY A 151 4.48 -4.62 17.06
C GLY A 151 4.18 -3.33 16.29
N TYR A 152 3.00 -3.25 15.65
CA TYR A 152 2.59 -2.12 14.81
C TYR A 152 3.56 -1.84 13.66
N ASN A 153 4.04 -2.90 13.00
CA ASN A 153 4.91 -2.74 11.84
C ASN A 153 4.17 -2.00 10.71
N LEU A 154 4.89 -1.11 10.02
CA LEU A 154 4.35 -0.31 8.93
C LEU A 154 4.33 -1.14 7.64
N VAL A 155 3.16 -1.24 7.02
CA VAL A 155 2.95 -2.01 5.79
C VAL A 155 2.49 -1.05 4.68
N PRO A 156 3.38 -0.62 3.79
CA PRO A 156 3.01 0.27 2.69
C PRO A 156 2.08 -0.42 1.68
N ILE A 157 0.98 0.27 1.35
CA ILE A 157 -0.04 -0.18 0.40
C ILE A 157 -0.31 0.90 -0.65
N ASP A 158 -1.23 0.58 -1.57
CA ASP A 158 -1.72 1.47 -2.62
C ASP A 158 -0.61 2.10 -3.47
N HIS A 159 -0.03 1.28 -4.33
CA HIS A 159 1.12 1.65 -5.16
C HIS A 159 0.72 1.92 -6.61
N GLY A 160 -0.57 2.16 -6.86
CA GLY A 160 -1.11 2.38 -8.20
C GLY A 160 -0.55 3.62 -8.91
N ALA A 161 0.10 4.53 -8.17
CA ALA A 161 0.59 5.82 -8.66
C ALA A 161 2.14 5.94 -8.73
N ILE A 162 2.87 4.82 -8.73
CA ILE A 162 4.32 4.85 -8.97
C ILE A 162 4.68 5.25 -10.41
N LEU A 163 5.95 5.58 -10.63
CA LEU A 163 6.54 5.94 -11.93
C LEU A 163 5.83 7.16 -12.52
N ASN A 164 5.76 8.24 -11.74
CA ASN A 164 5.08 9.50 -12.09
C ASN A 164 3.61 9.29 -12.44
N THR A 165 2.85 8.68 -11.52
CA THR A 165 1.43 8.37 -11.73
C THR A 165 1.20 7.53 -13.00
N ARG A 166 2.00 6.46 -13.16
CA ARG A 166 1.90 5.46 -14.25
C ARG A 166 2.45 5.92 -15.61
N LEU A 167 3.27 6.97 -15.66
CA LEU A 167 3.92 7.45 -16.89
C LEU A 167 5.26 6.75 -17.11
N LEU A 168 5.19 5.53 -17.66
CA LEU A 168 6.35 4.63 -17.83
C LEU A 168 7.44 5.15 -18.78
N ASP A 169 7.08 6.02 -19.73
CA ASP A 169 7.99 6.50 -20.78
C ASP A 169 8.77 7.77 -20.37
N SER A 170 8.49 8.31 -19.19
CA SER A 170 9.11 9.54 -18.68
C SER A 170 10.23 9.20 -17.68
N ALA A 171 11.22 10.08 -17.59
CA ALA A 171 12.19 10.02 -16.50
C ALA A 171 11.47 10.17 -15.15
N ILE A 172 11.88 9.38 -14.14
CA ILE A 172 11.35 9.43 -12.78
C ILE A 172 11.52 10.84 -12.22
N SER A 173 10.43 11.44 -11.73
CA SER A 173 10.41 12.75 -11.10
C SER A 173 11.03 12.66 -9.70
N ILE A 174 11.65 13.75 -9.27
CA ILE A 174 12.13 13.85 -7.89
C ILE A 174 10.96 14.34 -7.05
N LEU A 175 10.54 13.54 -6.06
CA LEU A 175 9.54 13.96 -5.09
C LEU A 175 10.11 15.05 -4.18
N THR A 176 9.33 16.10 -3.95
CA THR A 176 9.66 17.14 -2.97
C THR A 176 9.39 16.68 -1.54
N GLU A 177 9.86 17.44 -0.55
CA GLU A 177 9.64 17.14 0.86
C GLU A 177 8.15 17.08 1.26
N THR A 178 7.28 17.81 0.55
CA THR A 178 5.82 17.81 0.76
C THR A 178 5.10 16.70 0.01
N GLU A 179 5.78 16.00 -0.89
CA GLU A 179 5.20 14.90 -1.68
C GLU A 179 5.63 13.54 -1.14
N CYS A 180 6.27 13.51 0.02
CA CYS A 180 6.79 12.29 0.62
C CYS A 180 6.37 12.17 2.10
N VAL A 181 6.36 10.92 2.59
CA VAL A 181 6.08 10.59 3.99
C VAL A 181 7.08 11.23 4.97
N THR A 182 8.21 11.73 4.47
CA THR A 182 9.27 12.39 5.25
C THR A 182 8.83 13.67 5.95
N ASN A 183 7.73 14.30 5.52
CA ASN A 183 7.18 15.49 6.15
C ASN A 183 5.76 15.25 6.72
N THR A 184 5.60 14.17 7.47
CA THR A 184 4.34 13.78 8.12
C THR A 184 4.40 13.93 9.64
N ASP A 185 3.23 14.00 10.29
CA ASP A 185 3.14 13.86 11.75
C ASP A 185 3.67 12.50 12.24
N LEU A 186 3.47 11.45 11.45
CA LEU A 186 4.04 10.13 11.70
C LEU A 186 5.56 10.19 11.76
N MET A 187 6.21 10.79 10.76
CA MET A 187 7.68 10.96 10.75
C MET A 187 8.15 11.78 11.96
N ARG A 188 7.47 12.87 12.30
CA ARG A 188 7.82 13.70 13.47
C ARG A 188 7.65 12.99 14.80
N HIS A 189 6.68 12.09 14.89
CA HIS A 189 6.46 11.26 16.08
C HIS A 189 7.57 10.21 16.23
N LEU A 190 7.92 9.54 15.14
CA LEU A 190 8.96 8.50 15.13
C LEU A 190 10.37 9.10 15.29
N HIS A 191 10.61 10.28 14.73
CA HIS A 191 11.88 11.02 14.79
C HIS A 191 11.67 12.42 15.37
N PRO A 192 11.49 12.55 16.71
CA PRO A 192 11.39 13.86 17.35
C PRO A 192 12.65 14.70 17.11
N LYS A 193 12.54 16.04 17.10
CA LYS A 193 13.64 16.98 16.80
C LYS A 193 14.99 16.68 17.48
N ARG A 194 14.97 16.07 18.66
CA ARG A 194 16.19 15.64 19.39
C ARG A 194 17.03 14.62 18.62
N ASP A 195 16.42 13.83 17.73
CA ASP A 195 17.09 12.80 16.95
C ASP A 195 17.90 13.45 15.82
N PHE A 196 17.39 14.52 15.21
CA PHE A 196 18.11 15.32 14.21
C PHE A 196 19.14 16.27 14.83
N ASN A 197 18.93 16.70 16.08
CA ASN A 197 19.92 17.52 16.81
C ASN A 197 21.13 16.71 17.29
N LYS A 198 21.07 15.37 17.28
CA LYS A 198 22.10 14.52 17.89
C LYS A 198 23.22 14.08 16.95
N MET A 199 23.15 14.30 15.64
CA MET A 199 24.24 13.89 14.74
C MET A 199 24.16 14.54 13.35
N PHE A 200 24.98 15.57 13.13
CA PHE A 200 25.80 15.75 11.91
C PHE A 200 27.14 16.46 12.22
N ILE A 201 27.54 16.56 13.50
CA ILE A 201 28.88 17.02 13.90
C ILE A 201 29.41 16.07 14.97
N SER A 202 30.01 14.99 14.53
CA SER A 202 31.07 14.29 15.26
C SER A 202 31.83 13.42 14.26
N GLU A 203 32.96 13.97 13.82
CA GLU A 203 34.18 13.38 13.22
C GLU A 203 34.07 12.11 12.36
#